data_AF-A0AAF0WWJ2-F1
#
_entry.id   AF-A0AAF0WWJ2-F1
#
_cell.length_a   1.000
_cell.length_b   1.000
_cell.length_c   1.000
_cell.angle_alpha   90.00
_cell.angle_beta   90.00
_cell.angle_gamma   90.00
#
_symmetry.space_group_name_H-M   'P 1'
#
loop_
_entity.id
_entity.type
_entity.pdbx_description
1 polymer ?
#
loop_
_entity_poly.entity_id
_entity_poly.type
_entity_poly.pdbx_seq_one_letter_code
_entity_poly.pdbx_strand_id
1 'polypeptide(L)'
;MDQIRWDGILTWDVDSGYTQAGLNRRVQKKTIRDEFNTLRIFPNKTQDNCYIVPAETESIRYIIRAGFYYGNYDGLSRPPTFNLFINDVIWTTINTAENNGDPFYKEIVYESNGSGALRICLLQIIGGGDEMYNRIWSKGLTPSTCSSVIGYTDVNSRFENYPPYLVLMSSIESSSLDSIFLTVELPEHQQSAYFVFYITELDYKSQSETRFINIQIDGQDQGTVEAPSAGESMVITMYPVIVSGPILSIILTRGEGSTLPPVLAAMEVFTKFDPNVNYTTQSSAPAGEYISFAYLLIISFIFLFVV
;
A
#
# COMPACT_ATOMS: atom_id res chain seq x y z
N MET A 1 46.90 17.61 2.88
CA MET A 1 45.92 17.91 1.83
C MET A 1 44.57 17.97 2.51
N ASP A 2 44.18 19.17 2.90
CA ASP A 2 42.94 19.42 3.62
C ASP A 2 41.77 19.23 2.65
N GLN A 3 40.91 18.26 2.95
CA GLN A 3 39.61 18.17 2.30
C GLN A 3 38.75 19.31 2.84
N ILE A 4 38.58 20.33 2.01
CA ILE A 4 37.64 21.42 2.23
C ILE A 4 36.25 20.80 2.38
N ARG A 5 35.74 20.90 3.61
CA ARG A 5 34.44 20.42 4.02
C ARG A 5 33.40 21.46 3.59
N TRP A 6 32.52 21.10 2.64
CA TRP A 6 31.48 21.96 2.07
C TRP A 6 30.18 22.00 2.90
N ASP A 7 30.20 21.47 4.13
CA ASP A 7 29.05 21.21 5.00
C ASP A 7 28.53 22.43 5.78
N GLY A 8 28.98 23.65 5.46
CA GLY A 8 28.63 24.87 6.22
C GLY A 8 27.66 25.85 5.56
N ILE A 9 27.16 25.61 4.34
CA ILE A 9 26.39 26.62 3.56
C ILE A 9 24.87 26.34 3.56
N LEU A 10 24.43 25.12 3.88
CA LEU A 10 23.03 24.75 3.89
C LEU A 10 22.53 24.59 5.33
N THR A 11 21.47 25.33 5.67
CA THR A 11 20.75 25.19 6.94
C THR A 11 19.49 24.36 6.70
N TRP A 12 19.29 23.34 7.53
CA TRP A 12 18.07 22.53 7.53
C TRP A 12 17.05 23.09 8.51
N ASP A 13 15.84 23.34 8.02
CA ASP A 13 14.70 23.68 8.86
C ASP A 13 13.86 22.45 9.19
N VAL A 14 13.11 22.52 10.29
CA VAL A 14 12.16 21.47 10.66
C VAL A 14 10.98 21.43 9.69
N ASP A 15 10.49 20.22 9.43
CA ASP A 15 9.50 19.97 8.39
C ASP A 15 8.03 20.22 8.83
N SER A 16 7.81 20.58 10.10
CA SER A 16 6.47 20.72 10.70
C SER A 16 5.61 21.81 10.07
N GLY A 17 6.20 22.77 9.36
CA GLY A 17 5.47 23.79 8.61
C GLY A 17 4.86 23.29 7.31
N TYR A 18 5.30 22.12 6.82
CA TYR A 18 4.98 21.60 5.50
C TYR A 18 4.10 20.35 5.52
N THR A 19 3.93 19.70 6.69
CA THR A 19 3.02 18.57 6.85
C THR A 19 2.42 18.54 8.25
N GLN A 20 1.15 18.13 8.34
CA GLN A 20 0.46 17.86 9.61
C GLN A 20 0.35 16.35 9.90
N ALA A 21 0.77 15.51 8.95
CA ALA A 21 0.69 14.06 9.06
C ALA A 21 1.98 13.46 9.64
N GLY A 22 1.88 12.25 10.16
CA GLY A 22 3.03 11.47 10.62
C GLY A 22 3.60 11.86 11.98
N LEU A 23 4.59 11.09 12.43
CA LEU A 23 5.27 11.23 13.71
C LEU A 23 6.79 11.25 13.51
N ASN A 24 7.49 12.08 14.28
CA ASN A 24 8.94 12.11 14.24
C ASN A 24 9.54 10.95 15.05
N ARG A 25 10.61 10.37 14.53
CA ARG A 25 11.42 9.31 15.14
C ARG A 25 12.90 9.62 14.96
N ARG A 26 13.72 8.98 15.82
CA ARG A 26 15.18 9.02 15.72
C ARG A 26 15.68 7.65 15.31
N VAL A 27 16.69 7.65 14.46
CA VAL A 27 17.41 6.43 14.10
C VAL A 27 18.25 5.95 15.28
N GLN A 28 18.48 4.64 15.36
CA GLN A 28 19.23 4.06 16.48
C GLN A 28 20.72 4.42 16.41
N LYS A 29 21.28 4.41 15.20
CA LYS A 29 22.68 4.75 14.94
C LYS A 29 22.78 6.07 14.19
N LYS A 30 23.47 7.05 14.79
CA LYS A 30 23.70 8.35 14.16
C LYS A 30 24.52 8.20 12.87
N THR A 31 24.12 8.94 11.86
CA THR A 31 24.84 9.12 10.61
C THR A 31 25.71 10.38 10.68
N ILE A 32 26.62 10.54 9.70
CA ILE A 32 27.47 11.72 9.55
C ILE A 32 26.63 12.97 9.19
N ARG A 33 25.48 12.77 8.54
CA ARG A 33 24.59 13.83 8.07
C ARG A 33 23.43 14.01 9.04
N ASP A 34 23.33 15.19 9.64
CA ASP A 34 22.38 15.44 10.71
C ASP A 34 20.91 15.33 10.29
N GLU A 35 20.60 15.66 9.04
CA GLU A 35 19.28 15.53 8.44
C GLU A 35 18.76 14.09 8.40
N PHE A 36 19.65 13.09 8.42
CA PHE A 36 19.28 11.66 8.46
C PHE A 36 19.24 11.09 9.89
N ASN A 37 19.53 11.89 10.92
CA ASN A 37 19.45 11.45 12.32
C ASN A 37 18.02 11.46 12.87
N THR A 38 17.08 12.07 12.14
CA THR A 38 15.65 12.08 12.41
C THR A 38 14.89 11.68 11.15
N LEU A 39 13.75 11.02 11.32
CA LEU A 39 12.85 10.69 10.22
C LEU A 39 11.40 10.90 10.63
N ARG A 40 10.53 11.12 9.63
CA ARG A 40 9.07 11.13 9.83
C ARG A 40 8.50 9.80 9.37
N ILE A 41 7.78 9.14 10.27
CA ILE A 41 6.97 7.96 9.95
C ILE A 41 5.52 8.38 9.71
N PHE A 42 4.82 7.63 8.87
CA PHE A 42 3.41 7.88 8.57
C PHE A 42 2.53 6.70 9.00
N PRO A 43 2.29 6.53 10.31
CA PRO A 43 1.50 5.39 10.82
C PRO A 43 -0.01 5.62 10.68
N ASN A 44 -0.45 6.89 10.61
CA ASN A 44 -1.86 7.21 10.52
C ASN A 44 -2.34 7.05 9.08
N LYS A 45 -3.22 6.06 8.87
CA LYS A 45 -3.69 5.67 7.55
C LYS A 45 -4.91 6.47 7.06
N THR A 46 -5.44 7.40 7.86
CA THR A 46 -6.56 8.29 7.48
C THR A 46 -6.11 9.68 7.05
N GLN A 47 -4.81 9.96 7.13
CA GLN A 47 -4.22 11.22 6.70
C GLN A 47 -3.41 11.01 5.44
N ASP A 48 -3.48 11.99 4.54
CA ASP A 48 -2.60 12.05 3.39
C ASP A 48 -1.15 12.25 3.86
N ASN A 49 -0.27 11.33 3.47
CA ASN A 49 1.16 11.37 3.78
C ASN A 49 1.86 12.32 2.81
N CYS A 50 1.49 13.58 2.88
CA CYS A 50 1.90 14.60 1.93
C CYS A 50 2.54 15.79 2.62
N TYR A 51 3.50 16.37 1.92
CA TYR A 51 4.08 17.67 2.18
C TYR A 51 3.49 18.69 1.20
N ILE A 52 3.13 19.85 1.71
CA ILE A 52 2.76 21.02 0.93
C ILE A 52 3.92 22.00 1.05
N VAL A 53 4.71 22.08 -0.01
CA VAL A 53 5.90 22.94 -0.06
C VAL A 53 5.54 24.21 -0.85
N PRO A 54 5.66 25.41 -0.27
CA PRO A 54 5.44 26.65 -0.99
C PRO A 54 6.30 26.73 -2.25
N ALA A 55 5.72 27.24 -3.33
CA ALA A 55 6.37 27.45 -4.60
C ALA A 55 5.93 28.79 -5.20
N GLU A 56 6.60 29.20 -6.26
CA GLU A 56 6.24 30.40 -7.00
C GLU A 56 4.94 30.17 -7.77
N THR A 57 4.20 31.25 -7.94
CA THR A 57 2.99 31.29 -8.79
C THR A 57 3.33 31.41 -10.27
N GLU A 58 4.61 31.63 -10.60
CA GLU A 58 5.15 31.59 -11.95
C GLU A 58 5.65 30.20 -12.30
N SER A 59 5.64 29.87 -13.59
CA SER A 59 6.21 28.61 -14.07
C SER A 59 7.74 28.68 -14.04
N ILE A 60 8.33 28.06 -13.01
CA ILE A 60 9.78 27.97 -12.85
C ILE A 60 10.22 26.52 -12.60
N ARG A 61 11.50 26.27 -12.84
CA ARG A 61 12.12 24.95 -12.62
C ARG A 61 12.76 24.87 -11.24
N TYR A 62 12.46 23.80 -10.53
CA TYR A 62 13.02 23.47 -9.23
C TYR A 62 13.93 22.24 -9.33
N ILE A 63 15.01 22.24 -8.55
CA ILE A 63 15.67 20.99 -8.16
C ILE A 63 15.01 20.54 -6.86
N ILE A 64 14.36 19.39 -6.88
CA ILE A 64 13.73 18.80 -5.71
C ILE A 64 14.59 17.62 -5.27
N ARG A 65 14.97 17.61 -3.99
CA ARG A 65 15.75 16.55 -3.36
C ARG A 65 14.96 15.97 -2.19
N ALA A 66 14.68 14.67 -2.24
CA ALA A 66 14.00 13.95 -1.16
C ALA A 66 14.96 12.92 -0.55
N GLY A 67 15.13 12.96 0.77
CA GLY A 67 16.02 12.07 1.52
C GLY A 67 15.27 10.91 2.16
N PHE A 68 15.83 9.71 2.03
CA PHE A 68 15.24 8.48 2.57
C PHE A 68 16.27 7.69 3.37
N TYR A 69 15.86 7.27 4.57
CA TYR A 69 16.65 6.40 5.43
C TYR A 69 15.73 5.72 6.45
N TYR A 70 15.73 4.39 6.48
CA TYR A 70 14.99 3.62 7.49
C TYR A 70 15.75 3.57 8.82
N GLY A 71 17.08 3.39 8.77
CA GLY A 71 17.95 3.37 9.94
C GLY A 71 17.56 2.38 11.04
N ASN A 72 16.74 1.39 10.69
CA ASN A 72 16.13 0.43 11.60
C ASN A 72 15.57 1.08 12.87
N TYR A 73 14.89 2.22 12.75
CA TYR A 73 14.49 3.04 13.91
C TYR A 73 13.59 2.29 14.91
N ASP A 74 12.82 1.31 14.45
CA ASP A 74 11.91 0.46 15.23
C ASP A 74 12.51 -0.90 15.62
N GLY A 75 13.72 -1.23 15.16
CA GLY A 75 14.40 -2.49 15.45
C GLY A 75 13.83 -3.71 14.70
N LEU A 76 12.87 -3.52 13.79
CA LEU A 76 12.18 -4.62 13.11
C LEU A 76 12.96 -5.20 11.92
N SER A 77 14.00 -4.51 11.45
CA SER A 77 14.80 -4.88 10.28
C SER A 77 13.96 -5.08 9.02
N ARG A 78 12.89 -4.28 8.88
CA ARG A 78 11.88 -4.38 7.81
C ARG A 78 11.76 -3.04 7.07
N PRO A 79 12.73 -2.71 6.21
CA PRO A 79 12.72 -1.47 5.46
C PRO A 79 11.48 -1.36 4.55
N PRO A 80 10.71 -0.26 4.64
CA PRO A 80 9.52 -0.08 3.80
C PRO A 80 9.83 0.41 2.38
N THR A 81 8.87 0.18 1.47
CA THR A 81 8.87 0.68 0.09
C THR A 81 7.68 1.60 -0.16
N PHE A 82 7.84 2.67 -0.95
CA PHE A 82 6.79 3.65 -1.22
C PHE A 82 6.84 4.15 -2.66
N ASN A 83 5.71 4.54 -3.22
CA ASN A 83 5.67 5.45 -4.37
C ASN A 83 5.72 6.90 -3.88
N LEU A 84 6.59 7.69 -4.50
CA LEU A 84 6.73 9.11 -4.28
C LEU A 84 6.02 9.85 -5.42
N PHE A 85 5.16 10.80 -5.09
CA PHE A 85 4.39 11.59 -6.04
C PHE A 85 4.74 13.07 -5.94
N ILE A 86 4.62 13.78 -7.05
CA ILE A 86 4.62 15.22 -7.13
C ILE A 86 3.36 15.68 -7.87
N ASN A 87 2.53 16.50 -7.23
CA ASN A 87 1.24 16.97 -7.76
C ASN A 87 0.42 15.81 -8.37
N ASP A 88 0.33 14.71 -7.63
CA ASP A 88 -0.40 13.48 -7.96
C ASP A 88 0.16 12.65 -9.14
N VAL A 89 1.32 13.04 -9.69
CA VAL A 89 2.07 12.26 -10.68
C VAL A 89 3.18 11.46 -9.99
N ILE A 90 3.34 10.18 -10.34
CA ILE A 90 4.43 9.35 -9.81
C ILE A 90 5.77 9.97 -10.23
N TRP A 91 6.59 10.32 -9.25
CA TRP A 91 7.99 10.68 -9.45
C TRP A 91 8.86 9.42 -9.51
N THR A 92 8.84 8.58 -8.47
CA THR A 92 9.64 7.35 -8.42
C THR A 92 9.15 6.41 -7.33
N THR A 93 9.53 5.13 -7.41
CA THR A 93 9.44 4.21 -6.28
C THR A 93 10.70 4.32 -5.42
N ILE A 94 10.54 4.23 -4.11
CA ILE A 94 11.56 4.29 -3.07
C ILE A 94 11.60 2.94 -2.37
N ASN A 95 12.73 2.26 -2.41
CA ASN A 95 13.00 1.10 -1.56
C ASN A 95 14.09 1.46 -0.56
N THR A 96 13.75 1.52 0.73
CA THR A 96 14.70 1.91 1.79
C THR A 96 15.68 0.82 2.19
N ALA A 97 15.58 -0.37 1.58
CA ALA A 97 16.58 -1.43 1.63
C ALA A 97 17.70 -1.25 0.59
N GLU A 98 17.50 -0.38 -0.41
CA GLU A 98 18.53 -0.07 -1.41
C GLU A 98 19.79 0.49 -0.75
N ASN A 99 20.90 0.45 -1.48
CA ASN A 99 22.18 0.97 -1.02
C ASN A 99 22.63 0.35 0.32
N ASN A 100 22.36 -0.94 0.52
CA ASN A 100 22.62 -1.66 1.77
C ASN A 100 21.96 -1.03 3.02
N GLY A 101 20.85 -0.31 2.81
CA GLY A 101 20.15 0.42 3.87
C GLY A 101 20.79 1.74 4.27
N ASP A 102 21.85 2.19 3.58
CA ASP A 102 22.47 3.48 3.84
C ASP A 102 21.58 4.64 3.34
N PRO A 103 21.61 5.82 4.00
CA PRO A 103 20.82 6.97 3.58
C PRO A 103 21.10 7.37 2.12
N PHE A 104 20.05 7.71 1.38
CA PHE A 104 20.18 8.19 0.00
C PHE A 104 19.19 9.32 -0.32
N TYR A 105 19.49 10.04 -1.40
CA TYR A 105 18.59 11.03 -1.97
C TYR A 105 18.03 10.55 -3.32
N LYS A 106 16.82 10.99 -3.64
CA LYS A 106 16.32 11.05 -5.02
C LYS A 106 16.18 12.51 -5.41
N GLU A 107 16.61 12.83 -6.63
CA GLU A 107 16.62 14.18 -7.18
C GLU A 107 15.87 14.25 -8.50
N ILE A 108 15.20 15.38 -8.76
CA ILE A 108 14.53 15.67 -10.03
C ILE A 108 14.60 17.16 -10.32
N VAL A 109 14.66 17.50 -11.62
CA VAL A 109 14.35 18.84 -12.11
C VAL A 109 12.88 18.87 -12.48
N TYR A 110 12.08 19.63 -11.73
CA TYR A 110 10.62 19.72 -11.91
C TYR A 110 10.22 21.10 -12.41
N GLU A 111 9.48 21.16 -13.52
CA GLU A 111 8.90 22.39 -14.04
C GLU A 111 7.50 22.60 -13.42
N SER A 112 7.36 23.64 -12.61
CA SER A 112 6.10 23.95 -11.92
C SER A 112 5.09 24.60 -12.87
N ASN A 113 3.81 24.29 -12.65
CA ASN A 113 2.70 24.93 -13.36
C ASN A 113 2.23 26.25 -12.72
N GLY A 114 2.98 26.79 -11.73
CA GLY A 114 2.65 28.07 -11.09
C GLY A 114 1.49 27.99 -10.08
N SER A 115 1.27 26.83 -9.47
CA SER A 115 0.20 26.60 -8.48
C SER A 115 0.44 27.27 -7.11
N GLY A 116 1.60 27.90 -6.89
CA GLY A 116 2.00 28.50 -5.61
C GLY A 116 2.41 27.48 -4.53
N ALA A 117 2.27 26.18 -4.81
CA ALA A 117 2.73 25.10 -3.94
C ALA A 117 2.94 23.80 -4.73
N LEU A 118 3.85 22.96 -4.22
CA LEU A 118 4.08 21.58 -4.66
C LEU A 118 3.54 20.62 -3.61
N ARG A 119 2.76 19.63 -4.05
CA ARG A 119 2.26 18.55 -3.20
C ARG A 119 3.13 17.31 -3.40
N ILE A 120 3.94 16.95 -2.40
CA ILE A 120 4.82 15.77 -2.42
C ILE A 120 4.24 14.69 -1.53
N CYS A 121 3.82 13.55 -2.10
CA CYS A 121 3.11 12.51 -1.35
C CYS A 121 3.82 11.16 -1.36
N LEU A 122 3.65 10.41 -0.28
CA LEU A 122 4.18 9.05 -0.12
C LEU A 122 3.03 8.05 0.01
N LEU A 123 3.01 7.05 -0.88
CA LEU A 123 2.09 5.92 -0.78
C LEU A 123 2.88 4.64 -0.53
N GLN A 124 2.70 4.03 0.64
CA GLN A 124 3.40 2.79 0.97
C GLN A 124 2.97 1.65 0.05
N ILE A 125 3.95 1.00 -0.58
CA ILE A 125 3.76 -0.25 -1.29
C ILE A 125 3.83 -1.37 -0.26
N ILE A 126 2.68 -1.99 -0.03
CA ILE A 126 2.59 -3.14 0.86
C ILE A 126 3.20 -4.34 0.12
N GLY A 127 4.28 -4.90 0.69
CA GLY A 127 4.95 -6.08 0.15
C GLY A 127 6.27 -5.86 -0.61
N GLY A 128 6.80 -4.64 -0.72
CA GLY A 128 8.01 -4.35 -1.52
C GLY A 128 9.32 -5.10 -1.15
N GLY A 129 9.35 -5.92 -0.10
CA GLY A 129 10.48 -6.80 0.24
C GLY A 129 10.16 -8.30 0.32
N ASP A 130 8.87 -8.68 0.30
CA ASP A 130 8.38 -10.06 0.48
C ASP A 130 7.40 -10.48 -0.65
N GLU A 131 7.01 -9.56 -1.53
CA GLU A 131 6.08 -9.82 -2.62
C GLU A 131 6.80 -10.43 -3.83
N MET A 132 6.65 -11.74 -3.99
CA MET A 132 7.36 -12.52 -4.99
C MET A 132 6.75 -12.47 -6.40
N TYR A 133 5.52 -11.95 -6.56
CA TYR A 133 4.80 -11.93 -7.84
C TYR A 133 4.57 -10.52 -8.40
N ASN A 134 5.26 -9.50 -7.87
CA ASN A 134 5.12 -8.10 -8.29
C ASN A 134 3.66 -7.58 -8.27
N ARG A 135 2.79 -8.16 -7.43
CA ARG A 135 1.42 -7.65 -7.27
C ARG A 135 1.42 -6.32 -6.53
N ILE A 136 0.51 -5.45 -6.94
CA ILE A 136 0.28 -4.17 -6.27
C ILE A 136 -0.81 -4.37 -5.23
N TRP A 137 -0.45 -4.20 -3.97
CA TRP A 137 -1.39 -4.19 -2.86
C TRP A 137 -1.66 -2.75 -2.45
N SER A 138 -2.83 -2.23 -2.84
CA SER A 138 -3.30 -0.90 -2.46
C SER A 138 -4.22 -0.99 -1.26
N LYS A 139 -4.00 -0.14 -0.26
CA LYS A 139 -4.94 0.01 0.84
C LYS A 139 -6.17 0.80 0.38
N GLY A 140 -7.35 0.21 0.48
CA GLY A 140 -8.63 0.92 0.28
C GLY A 140 -8.99 1.84 1.44
N LEU A 141 -10.05 2.64 1.26
CA LEU A 141 -10.66 3.41 2.35
C LEU A 141 -11.23 2.43 3.38
N THR A 142 -10.89 2.64 4.66
CA THR A 142 -11.53 1.91 5.75
C THR A 142 -12.97 2.41 5.91
N PRO A 143 -14.00 1.55 5.82
CA PRO A 143 -15.38 1.98 6.02
C PRO A 143 -15.56 2.67 7.37
N SER A 144 -16.44 3.67 7.46
CA SER A 144 -16.70 4.40 8.71
C SER A 144 -17.24 3.51 9.84
N THR A 145 -17.80 2.36 9.49
CA THR A 145 -18.28 1.31 10.42
C THR A 145 -17.18 0.33 10.84
N CYS A 146 -15.94 0.56 10.42
CA CYS A 146 -14.81 -0.30 10.72
C CYS A 146 -13.67 0.48 11.39
N SER A 147 -12.92 -0.19 12.25
CA SER A 147 -11.64 0.28 12.76
C SER A 147 -10.50 -0.45 12.05
N SER A 148 -9.40 0.24 11.82
CA SER A 148 -8.16 -0.42 11.38
C SER A 148 -7.49 -1.03 12.61
N VAL A 149 -7.21 -2.32 12.54
CA VAL A 149 -6.46 -3.05 13.55
C VAL A 149 -5.11 -3.46 12.99
N ILE A 150 -4.07 -3.39 13.82
CA ILE A 150 -2.69 -3.74 13.46
C ILE A 150 -2.16 -4.60 14.59
N GLY A 151 -1.46 -5.68 14.25
CA GLY A 151 -0.87 -6.60 15.23
C GLY A 151 0.11 -7.54 14.57
N TYR A 152 0.47 -8.60 15.27
CA TYR A 152 1.35 -9.63 14.74
C TYR A 152 0.54 -10.87 14.33
N THR A 153 1.05 -11.54 13.30
CA THR A 153 0.59 -12.85 12.82
C THR A 153 1.82 -13.65 12.43
N ASP A 154 1.69 -14.97 12.32
CA ASP A 154 2.77 -15.85 11.89
C ASP A 154 3.21 -15.52 10.46
N VAL A 155 4.39 -14.93 10.36
CA VAL A 155 5.02 -14.54 9.10
C VAL A 155 5.76 -15.69 8.40
N ASN A 156 5.91 -16.85 9.06
CA ASN A 156 6.61 -18.00 8.49
C ASN A 156 5.67 -18.98 7.79
N SER A 157 4.37 -18.88 8.10
CA SER A 157 3.35 -19.69 7.45
C SER A 157 3.23 -19.34 5.97
N ARG A 158 3.20 -20.37 5.13
CA ARG A 158 3.00 -20.23 3.68
C ARG A 158 1.52 -20.38 3.38
N PHE A 159 0.88 -19.25 3.11
CA PHE A 159 -0.53 -19.20 2.76
C PHE A 159 -0.75 -19.39 1.26
N GLU A 160 -1.95 -19.84 0.89
CA GLU A 160 -2.38 -19.85 -0.50
C GLU A 160 -2.25 -18.44 -1.10
N ASN A 161 -1.85 -18.37 -2.37
CA ASN A 161 -1.63 -17.11 -3.09
C ASN A 161 -0.51 -16.21 -2.50
N TYR A 162 0.31 -16.69 -1.55
CA TYR A 162 1.49 -16.01 -0.97
C TYR A 162 1.34 -14.49 -0.79
N PRO A 163 0.31 -13.99 -0.06
CA PRO A 163 0.18 -12.57 0.19
C PRO A 163 1.40 -12.04 0.95
N PRO A 164 1.87 -10.81 0.68
CA PRO A 164 2.97 -10.24 1.44
C PRO A 164 2.61 -10.10 2.92
N TYR A 165 3.54 -10.38 3.84
CA TYR A 165 3.23 -10.36 5.28
C TYR A 165 2.63 -9.01 5.76
N LEU A 166 3.02 -7.89 5.14
CA LEU A 166 2.50 -6.56 5.49
C LEU A 166 1.00 -6.40 5.19
N VAL A 167 0.47 -7.19 4.24
CA VAL A 167 -0.97 -7.27 3.96
C VAL A 167 -1.69 -7.92 5.13
N LEU A 168 -1.13 -9.01 5.67
CA LEU A 168 -1.74 -9.79 6.75
C LEU A 168 -1.65 -9.11 8.13
N MET A 169 -0.64 -8.25 8.36
CA MET A 169 -0.46 -7.54 9.62
C MET A 169 -1.46 -6.38 9.86
N SER A 170 -2.37 -6.12 8.93
CA SER A 170 -3.34 -5.04 9.02
C SER A 170 -4.70 -5.50 8.57
N SER A 171 -5.71 -5.32 9.40
CA SER A 171 -7.09 -5.67 9.07
C SER A 171 -8.05 -4.51 9.33
N ILE A 172 -9.23 -4.60 8.72
CA ILE A 172 -10.42 -3.87 9.14
C ILE A 172 -11.27 -4.78 10.02
N GLU A 173 -11.75 -4.26 11.13
CA GLU A 173 -12.65 -4.95 12.05
C GLU A 173 -13.93 -4.11 12.22
N SER A 174 -15.11 -4.74 12.19
CA SER A 174 -16.36 -4.01 12.38
C SER A 174 -16.45 -3.44 13.80
N SER A 175 -16.73 -2.14 13.92
CA SER A 175 -16.74 -1.41 15.20
C SER A 175 -18.02 -1.61 16.03
N SER A 176 -19.08 -2.13 15.40
CA SER A 176 -20.43 -2.25 15.97
C SER A 176 -20.96 -3.68 16.01
N LEU A 177 -20.08 -4.69 15.86
CA LEU A 177 -20.39 -6.12 15.95
C LEU A 177 -21.20 -6.72 14.79
N ASP A 178 -21.62 -5.93 13.81
CA ASP A 178 -22.58 -6.41 12.81
C ASP A 178 -21.92 -6.85 11.50
N SER A 179 -21.36 -5.90 10.74
CA SER A 179 -20.92 -6.18 9.38
C SER A 179 -19.76 -5.31 8.89
N ILE A 180 -19.02 -5.85 7.92
CA ILE A 180 -18.14 -5.12 7.01
C ILE A 180 -18.85 -5.07 5.67
N PHE A 181 -19.02 -3.87 5.12
CA PHE A 181 -19.61 -3.62 3.81
C PHE A 181 -18.55 -3.05 2.87
N LEU A 182 -18.34 -3.72 1.73
CA LEU A 182 -17.40 -3.32 0.69
C LEU A 182 -18.11 -3.32 -0.67
N THR A 183 -17.59 -2.51 -1.58
CA THR A 183 -18.04 -2.48 -2.97
C THR A 183 -16.89 -2.76 -3.93
N VAL A 184 -17.19 -3.43 -5.04
CA VAL A 184 -16.24 -3.69 -6.12
C VAL A 184 -16.89 -3.26 -7.43
N GLU A 185 -16.17 -2.46 -8.21
CA GLU A 185 -16.62 -2.07 -9.55
C GLU A 185 -16.27 -3.17 -10.55
N LEU A 186 -17.25 -3.55 -11.37
CA LEU A 186 -17.09 -4.56 -12.40
C LEU A 186 -17.77 -4.12 -13.71
N PRO A 187 -17.37 -4.70 -14.86
CA PRO A 187 -18.11 -4.56 -16.11
C PRO A 187 -19.62 -4.85 -15.99
N GLU A 188 -20.45 -4.06 -16.68
CA GLU A 188 -21.93 -4.20 -16.70
C GLU A 188 -22.42 -5.36 -17.58
N HIS A 189 -21.99 -6.58 -17.25
CA HIS A 189 -22.51 -7.80 -17.83
C HIS A 189 -22.38 -8.95 -16.83
N GLN A 190 -23.18 -10.00 -17.05
CA GLN A 190 -23.08 -11.21 -16.26
C GLN A 190 -21.77 -11.94 -16.55
N GLN A 191 -21.00 -12.24 -15.51
CA GLN A 191 -19.71 -12.90 -15.62
C GLN A 191 -19.41 -13.77 -14.40
N SER A 192 -18.47 -14.70 -14.56
CA SER A 192 -17.92 -15.47 -13.44
C SER A 192 -16.76 -14.71 -12.80
N ALA A 193 -16.83 -14.56 -11.49
CA ALA A 193 -15.80 -13.97 -10.65
C ALA A 193 -15.20 -14.99 -9.68
N TYR A 194 -13.94 -14.76 -9.32
CA TYR A 194 -13.14 -15.48 -8.34
C TYR A 194 -12.76 -14.50 -7.24
N PHE A 195 -13.16 -14.78 -6.00
CA PHE A 195 -12.87 -13.95 -4.84
C PHE A 195 -11.84 -14.62 -3.95
N VAL A 196 -10.90 -13.83 -3.45
CA VAL A 196 -9.91 -14.26 -2.44
C VAL A 196 -10.06 -13.35 -1.25
N PHE A 197 -10.30 -13.93 -0.08
CA PHE A 197 -10.37 -13.22 1.20
C PHE A 197 -9.19 -13.64 2.07
N TYR A 198 -8.50 -12.65 2.62
CA TYR A 198 -7.43 -12.83 3.58
C TYR A 198 -7.97 -12.48 4.97
N ILE A 199 -8.06 -13.47 5.85
CA ILE A 199 -8.55 -13.30 7.22
C ILE A 199 -7.39 -13.53 8.17
N THR A 200 -7.13 -12.56 9.04
CA THR A 200 -6.04 -12.64 10.02
C THR A 200 -6.58 -12.38 11.41
N GLU A 201 -6.36 -13.34 12.32
CA GLU A 201 -6.65 -13.18 13.74
C GLU A 201 -5.36 -12.79 14.46
N LEU A 202 -5.31 -11.56 14.97
CA LEU A 202 -4.06 -10.97 15.50
C LEU A 202 -3.73 -11.55 16.89
N ASP A 203 -2.43 -11.65 17.21
CA ASP A 203 -1.88 -12.35 18.39
C ASP A 203 -2.33 -11.83 19.76
N TYR A 204 -2.87 -10.63 19.84
CA TYR A 204 -3.37 -10.04 21.09
C TYR A 204 -4.77 -10.55 21.51
N LYS A 205 -5.39 -11.40 20.71
CA LYS A 205 -6.75 -11.94 20.94
C LYS A 205 -6.70 -13.16 21.86
N SER A 206 -7.76 -13.36 22.65
CA SER A 206 -7.83 -14.48 23.59
C SER A 206 -8.15 -15.78 22.86
N GLN A 207 -7.54 -16.90 23.28
CA GLN A 207 -7.85 -18.23 22.75
C GLN A 207 -9.31 -18.67 22.99
N SER A 208 -10.02 -18.02 23.91
CA SER A 208 -11.45 -18.27 24.16
C SER A 208 -12.37 -17.53 23.20
N GLU A 209 -11.86 -16.54 22.46
CA GLU A 209 -12.65 -15.77 21.52
C GLU A 209 -12.77 -16.54 20.21
N THR A 210 -13.98 -16.55 19.65
CA THR A 210 -14.29 -17.20 18.38
C THR A 210 -14.74 -16.16 17.36
N ARG A 211 -14.43 -16.43 16.10
CA ARG A 211 -14.90 -15.61 14.99
C ARG A 211 -15.46 -16.48 13.87
N PHE A 212 -16.77 -16.41 13.71
CA PHE A 212 -17.47 -16.96 12.55
C PHE A 212 -17.92 -15.81 11.66
N ILE A 213 -17.71 -15.92 10.35
CA ILE A 213 -17.98 -14.86 9.39
C ILE A 213 -18.88 -15.42 8.30
N ASN A 214 -20.09 -14.89 8.16
CA ASN A 214 -20.95 -15.18 7.02
C ASN A 214 -20.54 -14.27 5.87
N ILE A 215 -20.43 -14.83 4.66
CA ILE A 215 -19.97 -14.12 3.48
C ILE A 215 -21.10 -14.04 2.48
N GLN A 216 -21.47 -12.84 2.08
CA GLN A 216 -22.48 -12.59 1.04
C GLN A 216 -21.86 -11.75 -0.08
N ILE A 217 -22.05 -12.20 -1.32
CA ILE A 217 -21.53 -11.55 -2.53
C ILE A 217 -22.72 -11.30 -3.45
N ASP A 218 -23.00 -10.04 -3.77
CA ASP A 218 -24.14 -9.61 -4.59
C ASP A 218 -25.51 -10.12 -4.12
N GLY A 219 -25.72 -10.15 -2.81
CA GLY A 219 -26.93 -10.74 -2.25
C GLY A 219 -26.93 -12.28 -2.18
N GLN A 220 -25.95 -12.96 -2.79
CA GLN A 220 -25.81 -14.42 -2.77
C GLN A 220 -25.03 -14.87 -1.54
N ASP A 221 -25.63 -15.73 -0.73
CA ASP A 221 -24.97 -16.38 0.41
C ASP A 221 -23.88 -17.34 -0.07
N GLN A 222 -22.66 -17.15 0.43
CA GLN A 222 -21.50 -17.98 0.15
C GLN A 222 -21.13 -18.88 1.34
N GLY A 223 -21.93 -18.85 2.40
CA GLY A 223 -21.75 -19.65 3.60
C GLY A 223 -20.93 -18.96 4.69
N THR A 224 -20.62 -19.74 5.72
CA THR A 224 -19.93 -19.29 6.93
C THR A 224 -18.53 -19.89 7.00
N VAL A 225 -17.56 -19.08 7.38
CA VAL A 225 -16.18 -19.50 7.64
C VAL A 225 -15.83 -19.28 9.10
N GLU A 226 -15.02 -20.20 9.65
CA GLU A 226 -14.38 -20.04 10.94
C GLU A 226 -13.00 -19.42 10.73
N ALA A 227 -12.73 -18.32 11.43
CA ALA A 227 -11.42 -17.66 11.38
C ALA A 227 -10.34 -18.54 12.06
N PRO A 228 -9.05 -18.33 11.75
CA PRO A 228 -7.99 -19.16 12.32
C PRO A 228 -7.71 -18.79 13.78
N SER A 229 -6.79 -19.50 14.43
CA SER A 229 -6.46 -19.24 15.83
C SER A 229 -5.76 -17.89 16.01
N ALA A 230 -5.75 -17.37 17.23
CA ALA A 230 -5.02 -16.13 17.54
C ALA A 230 -3.54 -16.22 17.11
N GLY A 231 -3.10 -15.23 16.34
CA GLY A 231 -1.77 -15.17 15.74
C GLY A 231 -1.67 -15.82 14.36
N GLU A 232 -2.74 -16.41 13.83
CA GLU A 232 -2.74 -17.09 12.53
C GLU A 232 -3.50 -16.29 11.46
N SER A 233 -3.24 -16.63 10.20
CA SER A 233 -3.97 -16.11 9.04
C SER A 233 -4.52 -17.27 8.22
N MET A 234 -5.56 -17.01 7.43
CA MET A 234 -6.12 -17.95 6.49
C MET A 234 -6.52 -17.25 5.20
N VAL A 235 -6.61 -18.04 4.14
CA VAL A 235 -7.04 -17.60 2.81
C VAL A 235 -8.28 -18.40 2.45
N ILE A 236 -9.31 -17.69 2.02
CA ILE A 236 -10.58 -18.27 1.59
C ILE A 236 -10.80 -17.88 0.15
N THR A 237 -11.11 -18.86 -0.68
CA THR A 237 -11.36 -18.68 -2.10
C THR A 237 -12.80 -19.07 -2.44
N MET A 238 -13.46 -18.24 -3.24
CA MET A 238 -14.83 -18.49 -3.69
C MET A 238 -14.90 -18.39 -5.20
N TYR A 239 -15.20 -19.53 -5.83
CA TYR A 239 -15.30 -19.65 -7.27
C TYR A 239 -16.10 -20.89 -7.71
N PRO A 240 -16.90 -20.79 -8.79
CA PRO A 240 -17.29 -19.55 -9.47
C PRO A 240 -18.44 -18.85 -8.75
N VAL A 241 -18.38 -17.52 -8.64
CA VAL A 241 -19.53 -16.69 -8.24
C VAL A 241 -20.03 -15.92 -9.45
N ILE A 242 -21.31 -16.05 -9.77
CA ILE A 242 -21.91 -15.38 -10.94
C ILE A 242 -22.39 -14.00 -10.51
N VAL A 243 -21.82 -12.94 -11.08
CA VAL A 243 -22.09 -11.54 -10.68
C VAL A 243 -22.32 -10.65 -11.90
N SER A 244 -22.90 -9.47 -11.70
CA SER A 244 -23.03 -8.43 -12.72
C SER A 244 -22.64 -7.08 -12.14
N GLY A 245 -21.91 -6.26 -12.90
CA GLY A 245 -21.62 -4.87 -12.55
C GLY A 245 -22.86 -3.95 -12.67
N PRO A 246 -22.70 -2.63 -12.47
CA PRO A 246 -21.42 -1.93 -12.36
C PRO A 246 -20.80 -1.96 -10.97
N ILE A 247 -21.61 -2.12 -9.93
CA ILE A 247 -21.17 -2.09 -8.53
C ILE A 247 -21.69 -3.34 -7.84
N LEU A 248 -20.76 -4.20 -7.44
CA LEU A 248 -20.98 -5.39 -6.65
C LEU A 248 -20.92 -5.04 -5.16
N SER A 249 -21.80 -5.63 -4.36
CA SER A 249 -21.73 -5.57 -2.89
C SER A 249 -21.09 -6.83 -2.29
N ILE A 250 -20.23 -6.64 -1.29
CA ILE A 250 -19.64 -7.72 -0.49
C ILE A 250 -19.91 -7.40 0.97
N ILE A 251 -20.56 -8.33 1.66
CA ILE A 251 -21.00 -8.17 3.03
C ILE A 251 -20.44 -9.33 3.85
N LEU A 252 -19.60 -9.00 4.83
CA LEU A 252 -19.13 -9.95 5.84
C LEU A 252 -19.91 -9.66 7.12
N THR A 253 -20.72 -10.60 7.59
CA THR A 253 -21.49 -10.44 8.84
C THR A 253 -21.03 -11.40 9.91
N ARG A 254 -21.31 -11.06 11.17
CA ARG A 254 -21.05 -11.96 12.29
C ARG A 254 -21.88 -13.25 12.15
N GLY A 255 -21.19 -14.39 12.20
CA GLY A 255 -21.80 -15.72 12.25
C GLY A 255 -22.39 -16.05 13.63
N GLU A 256 -23.33 -17.01 13.65
CA GLU A 256 -23.94 -17.49 14.89
C GLU A 256 -22.87 -18.09 15.83
N GLY A 257 -22.93 -17.77 17.12
CA GLY A 257 -21.96 -18.25 18.11
C GLY A 257 -20.60 -17.52 18.12
N SER A 258 -20.40 -16.55 17.22
CA SER A 258 -19.17 -15.74 17.16
C SER A 258 -19.12 -14.71 18.29
N THR A 259 -18.05 -14.69 19.09
CA THR A 259 -17.84 -13.67 20.12
C THR A 259 -17.28 -12.37 19.55
N LEU A 260 -16.53 -12.46 18.45
CA LEU A 260 -15.88 -11.33 17.80
C LEU A 260 -16.67 -10.82 16.57
N PRO A 261 -16.56 -9.53 16.21
CA PRO A 261 -17.09 -8.99 14.94
C PRO A 261 -16.48 -9.69 13.71
N PRO A 262 -16.90 -9.43 12.47
CA PRO A 262 -16.13 -9.84 11.30
C PRO A 262 -14.81 -9.04 11.17
N VAL A 263 -13.79 -9.66 10.57
CA VAL A 263 -12.47 -9.07 10.27
C VAL A 263 -12.04 -9.43 8.85
N LEU A 264 -11.31 -8.52 8.19
CA LEU A 264 -10.73 -8.75 6.87
C LEU A 264 -9.38 -8.04 6.76
N ALA A 265 -8.33 -8.78 6.39
CA ALA A 265 -7.00 -8.22 6.14
C ALA A 265 -6.92 -7.61 4.74
N ALA A 266 -7.33 -8.40 3.74
CA ALA A 266 -7.34 -7.97 2.34
C ALA A 266 -8.30 -8.82 1.51
N MET A 267 -8.53 -8.38 0.27
CA MET A 267 -9.33 -9.11 -0.70
C MET A 267 -8.77 -8.88 -2.11
N GLU A 268 -8.83 -9.91 -2.93
CA GLU A 268 -8.62 -9.82 -4.38
C GLU A 268 -9.87 -10.32 -5.10
N VAL A 269 -10.17 -9.70 -6.25
CA VAL A 269 -11.30 -10.07 -7.10
C VAL A 269 -10.80 -10.20 -8.54
N PHE A 270 -11.06 -11.35 -9.14
CA PHE A 270 -10.71 -11.62 -10.53
C PHE A 270 -11.99 -11.96 -11.30
N THR A 271 -12.08 -11.54 -12.55
CA THR A 271 -13.14 -11.95 -13.46
C THR A 271 -12.54 -12.73 -14.61
N LYS A 272 -13.31 -13.70 -15.12
CA LYS A 272 -12.89 -14.39 -16.34
C LYS A 272 -12.97 -13.42 -17.51
N PHE A 273 -11.88 -13.29 -18.25
CA PHE A 273 -11.87 -12.53 -19.50
C PHE A 273 -12.89 -13.12 -20.50
N ASP A 274 -13.83 -12.30 -20.97
CA ASP A 274 -14.75 -12.64 -22.05
C ASP A 274 -14.36 -11.88 -23.32
N PRO A 275 -13.84 -12.55 -24.36
CA PRO A 275 -13.41 -11.91 -25.60
C PRO A 275 -14.56 -11.27 -26.39
N ASN A 276 -15.82 -11.57 -26.04
CA ASN A 276 -17.00 -11.05 -26.75
C ASN A 276 -17.54 -9.74 -26.14
N VAL A 277 -16.98 -9.30 -25.02
CA VAL A 277 -17.40 -8.06 -24.35
C VAL A 277 -16.51 -6.91 -24.82
N ASN A 278 -17.13 -5.84 -25.30
CA ASN A 278 -16.42 -4.66 -25.77
C ASN A 278 -16.09 -3.73 -24.58
N TYR A 279 -14.92 -3.92 -23.97
CA TYR A 279 -14.49 -3.19 -22.76
C TYR A 279 -14.20 -1.68 -22.99
N THR A 280 -14.41 -1.14 -24.19
CA THR A 280 -14.05 0.24 -24.57
C THR A 280 -14.94 1.35 -24.01
N THR A 281 -15.98 1.06 -23.23
CA THR A 281 -16.98 2.07 -22.80
C THR A 281 -17.09 2.33 -21.29
N GLN A 282 -16.23 1.77 -20.44
CA GLN A 282 -16.23 2.15 -19.01
C GLN A 282 -15.15 3.21 -18.73
N SER A 283 -15.64 4.40 -18.37
CA SER A 283 -15.00 5.49 -17.63
C SER A 283 -13.48 5.41 -17.48
N SER A 284 -12.79 6.35 -18.13
CA SER A 284 -11.44 6.75 -17.80
C SER A 284 -11.36 7.28 -16.36
N ALA A 285 -11.28 6.38 -15.37
CA ALA A 285 -10.40 6.64 -14.24
C ALA A 285 -8.96 6.69 -14.81
N PRO A 286 -8.05 7.54 -14.30
CA PRO A 286 -6.68 7.54 -14.76
C PRO A 286 -6.08 6.20 -14.35
N ALA A 287 -6.15 5.21 -15.24
CA ALA A 287 -5.20 4.14 -15.27
C ALA A 287 -3.86 4.84 -15.43
N GLY A 288 -3.09 4.91 -14.34
CA GLY A 288 -1.66 5.12 -14.49
C GLY A 288 -1.20 4.14 -15.56
N GLU A 289 -0.57 4.66 -16.62
CA GLU A 289 -0.06 3.85 -17.72
C GLU A 289 0.96 2.86 -17.14
N TYR A 290 0.46 1.71 -16.69
CA TYR A 290 1.27 0.54 -16.45
C TYR A 290 1.52 -0.04 -17.83
N ILE A 291 2.62 0.39 -18.43
CA ILE A 291 3.21 -0.25 -19.59
C ILE A 291 3.47 -1.70 -19.18
N SER A 292 2.59 -2.58 -19.61
CA SER A 292 2.71 -4.02 -19.47
C SER A 292 3.96 -4.48 -20.21
N PHE A 293 5.03 -4.78 -19.46
CA PHE A 293 6.14 -5.54 -19.98
C PHE A 293 5.74 -7.02 -20.06
N ALA A 294 4.99 -7.37 -21.10
CA ALA A 294 4.98 -8.71 -21.64
C ALA A 294 5.42 -8.62 -23.10
N TYR A 295 6.44 -9.40 -23.46
CA TYR A 295 7.23 -9.40 -24.69
C TYR A 295 8.36 -8.38 -24.76
N LEU A 296 9.45 -8.66 -24.03
CA LEU A 296 10.78 -8.46 -24.62
C LEU A 296 11.39 -9.83 -24.91
N LEU A 297 11.18 -10.26 -26.16
CA LEU A 297 12.09 -11.17 -26.83
C LEU A 297 13.49 -10.56 -26.75
N ILE A 298 14.39 -11.27 -26.07
CA ILE A 298 15.82 -11.00 -26.07
C ILE A 298 16.29 -11.03 -27.53
N ILE A 299 16.53 -9.86 -28.11
CA ILE A 299 17.45 -9.71 -29.23
C ILE A 299 18.45 -8.63 -28.82
N SER A 300 19.54 -9.10 -28.22
CA SER A 300 20.74 -8.33 -27.97
C SER A 300 21.31 -7.83 -29.30
N PHE A 301 21.32 -6.53 -29.54
CA PHE A 301 22.30 -5.91 -30.44
C PHE A 301 23.12 -4.91 -29.65
N ILE A 302 24.27 -5.41 -29.20
CA ILE A 302 25.42 -4.62 -28.78
C ILE A 302 25.89 -3.82 -30.01
N PHE A 303 25.89 -2.50 -29.91
CA PHE A 303 26.80 -1.69 -30.73
C PHE A 303 27.59 -0.73 -29.84
N LEU A 304 28.83 -1.17 -29.62
CA LEU A 304 29.98 -0.38 -29.21
C LEU A 304 30.25 0.65 -30.31
N PHE A 305 30.36 1.93 -29.97
CA PHE A 305 31.15 2.85 -30.78
C PHE A 305 32.07 3.68 -29.89
N VAL A 306 33.34 3.33 -30.01
CA VAL A 306 34.49 4.19 -29.73
C VAL A 306 34.65 5.10 -30.93
N VAL A 307 34.68 6.41 -30.70
CA VAL A 307 35.70 7.32 -31.24
C VAL A 307 36.08 8.28 -30.12
#